data_AF-A0A286H1N8-F1
#
_entry.id   AF-A0A286H1N8-F1
#
_cell.length_a   1.000
_cell.length_b   1.000
_cell.length_c   1.000
_cell.angle_alpha   90.00
_cell.angle_beta   90.00
_cell.angle_gamma   90.00
#
_symmetry.space_group_name_H-M   'P 1'
#
loop_
_entity.id
_entity.type
_entity.pdbx_description
1 polymer ?
#
loop_
_entity_poly.entity_id
_entity_poly.type
_entity_poly.pdbx_seq_one_letter_code
_entity_poly.pdbx_strand_id
1 'polypeptide(L)'
;MSHMLRRGLAAAAFTATLSACAVPTPSAPLAAADRLAAPEVAALVQNGATFRSTVNPVVYRLQSGGALRIEVTAGNQTIPGTWQRSGDRLCITPDRDTQACYVVATAAGGRYRFQDTASGQVSEDFEVVR
;
A
#
# COMPACT_ATOMS: atom_id res chain seq x y z
N MET A 1 -48.52 -10.11 -58.27
CA MET A 1 -47.07 -10.19 -58.03
C MET A 1 -46.79 -9.53 -56.69
N SER A 2 -46.56 -10.33 -55.66
CA SER A 2 -46.54 -9.92 -54.26
C SER A 2 -45.10 -9.91 -53.75
N HIS A 3 -44.55 -8.74 -53.43
CA HIS A 3 -43.29 -8.62 -52.68
C HIS A 3 -43.25 -7.28 -51.95
N MET A 4 -43.27 -7.29 -50.62
CA MET A 4 -42.53 -6.33 -49.76
C MET A 4 -42.33 -7.00 -48.38
N LEU A 5 -41.22 -7.71 -48.23
CA LEU A 5 -40.05 -7.40 -47.39
C LEU A 5 -40.31 -7.14 -45.89
N ARG A 6 -40.01 -8.18 -45.10
CA ARG A 6 -39.86 -8.19 -43.64
C ARG A 6 -38.71 -7.26 -43.21
N ARG A 7 -38.96 -6.40 -42.22
CA ARG A 7 -37.91 -5.68 -41.47
C ARG A 7 -37.55 -6.51 -40.23
N GLY A 8 -36.34 -7.06 -40.21
CA GLY A 8 -35.76 -7.71 -39.03
C GLY A 8 -35.07 -6.66 -38.15
N LEU A 9 -35.44 -6.64 -36.86
CA LEU A 9 -34.74 -5.89 -35.82
C LEU A 9 -33.33 -6.47 -35.63
N ALA A 10 -32.29 -5.64 -35.72
CA ALA A 10 -30.97 -5.97 -35.21
C ALA A 10 -30.86 -5.46 -33.76
N ALA A 11 -30.77 -6.39 -32.81
CA ALA A 11 -30.48 -6.08 -31.42
C ALA A 11 -28.98 -5.74 -31.27
N ALA A 12 -28.69 -4.54 -30.79
CA ALA A 12 -27.33 -4.13 -30.45
C ALA A 12 -26.90 -4.82 -29.14
N ALA A 13 -25.89 -5.70 -29.25
CA ALA A 13 -25.26 -6.32 -28.09
C ALA A 13 -24.29 -5.31 -27.44
N PHE A 14 -24.60 -4.88 -26.21
CA PHE A 14 -23.69 -4.12 -25.37
C PHE A 14 -22.69 -5.08 -24.72
N THR A 15 -21.45 -5.08 -25.20
CA THR A 15 -20.31 -5.71 -24.50
C THR A 15 -19.81 -4.77 -23.41
N ALA A 16 -20.21 -5.04 -22.17
CA ALA A 16 -19.63 -4.38 -20.99
C ALA A 16 -18.21 -4.92 -20.76
N THR A 17 -17.21 -4.13 -21.11
CA THR A 17 -15.81 -4.40 -20.73
C THR A 17 -15.65 -4.11 -19.24
N LEU A 18 -15.69 -5.16 -18.42
CA LEU A 18 -15.28 -5.11 -17.03
C LEU A 18 -13.78 -4.79 -16.99
N SER A 19 -13.44 -3.51 -16.82
CA SER A 19 -12.09 -3.09 -16.47
C SER A 19 -11.82 -3.54 -15.04
N ALA A 20 -11.29 -4.76 -14.90
CA ALA A 20 -10.71 -5.19 -13.64
C ALA A 20 -9.56 -4.23 -13.31
N CYS A 21 -9.72 -3.44 -12.24
CA CYS A 21 -8.63 -2.70 -11.65
C CYS A 21 -7.59 -3.72 -11.19
N ALA A 22 -6.57 -3.97 -12.02
CA ALA A 22 -5.43 -4.78 -11.65
C ALA A 22 -4.67 -4.02 -10.57
N VAL A 23 -4.92 -4.39 -9.30
CA VAL A 23 -4.07 -3.95 -8.20
C VAL A 23 -2.68 -4.54 -8.49
N PRO A 24 -1.62 -3.72 -8.55
CA PRO A 24 -0.28 -4.23 -8.83
C PRO A 24 0.08 -5.29 -7.80
N THR A 25 0.33 -6.51 -8.27
CA THR A 25 0.79 -7.62 -7.42
C THR A 25 2.25 -7.33 -7.03
N PRO A 26 2.59 -7.29 -5.73
CA PRO A 26 3.98 -7.14 -5.28
C PRO A 26 4.89 -8.23 -5.88
N SER A 27 5.95 -7.82 -6.58
CA SER A 27 6.78 -8.73 -7.38
C SER A 27 7.80 -9.53 -6.57
N ALA A 28 8.15 -9.09 -5.35
CA ALA A 28 9.05 -9.81 -4.46
C ALA A 28 8.29 -10.36 -3.22
N PRO A 29 8.33 -11.68 -2.95
CA PRO A 29 7.76 -12.21 -1.72
C PRO A 29 8.63 -11.83 -0.52
N LEU A 30 8.06 -11.17 0.50
CA LEU A 30 8.67 -11.08 1.82
C LEU A 30 8.95 -12.50 2.34
N ALA A 31 10.17 -12.72 2.85
CA ALA A 31 10.50 -13.93 3.59
C ALA A 31 9.52 -14.08 4.75
N ALA A 32 9.06 -15.31 5.00
CA ALA A 32 8.00 -15.55 5.98
C ALA A 32 8.37 -15.07 7.40
N ALA A 33 9.66 -15.11 7.74
CA ALA A 33 10.19 -14.65 9.02
C ALA A 33 10.12 -13.12 9.21
N ASP A 34 9.99 -12.36 8.12
CA ASP A 34 9.97 -10.89 8.14
C ASP A 34 8.53 -10.35 8.06
N ARG A 35 7.53 -11.22 7.94
CA ARG A 35 6.13 -10.81 7.84
C ARG A 35 5.58 -10.45 9.21
N LEU A 36 4.83 -9.36 9.26
CA LEU A 36 4.02 -9.02 10.41
C LEU A 36 2.94 -10.08 10.62
N ALA A 37 2.70 -10.47 11.87
CA ALA A 37 1.51 -11.26 12.18
C ALA A 37 0.25 -10.37 12.01
N ALA A 38 -0.87 -10.93 11.54
CA ALA A 38 -2.11 -10.17 11.38
C ALA A 38 -2.57 -9.39 12.64
N PRO A 39 -2.43 -9.94 13.87
CA PRO A 39 -2.71 -9.17 15.10
C PRO A 39 -1.77 -7.98 15.30
N GLU A 40 -0.52 -8.09 14.88
CA GLU A 40 0.45 -7.01 14.97
C GLU A 40 0.12 -5.89 13.98
N VAL A 41 -0.23 -6.24 12.73
CA VAL A 41 -0.76 -5.26 11.76
C VAL A 41 -1.96 -4.53 12.34
N ALA A 42 -2.91 -5.26 12.94
CA ALA A 42 -4.09 -4.67 13.58
C ALA A 42 -3.71 -3.70 14.70
N ALA A 43 -2.76 -4.06 15.56
CA ALA A 43 -2.30 -3.21 16.65
C ALA A 43 -1.61 -1.93 16.16
N LEU A 44 -0.84 -2.00 15.07
CA LEU A 44 -0.17 -0.85 14.46
C LEU A 44 -1.19 0.15 13.89
N VAL A 45 -2.22 -0.33 13.20
CA VAL A 45 -3.19 0.56 12.54
C VAL A 45 -4.28 1.08 13.48
N GLN A 46 -4.72 0.29 14.46
CA GLN A 46 -5.83 0.66 15.36
C GLN A 46 -5.50 1.90 16.20
N ASN A 47 -4.23 2.08 16.56
CA ASN A 47 -3.77 3.18 17.41
C ASN A 47 -3.05 4.30 16.63
N GLY A 48 -2.86 4.15 15.31
CA GLY A 48 -2.08 5.09 14.51
C GLY A 48 -0.60 5.08 14.87
N ALA A 49 0.11 3.99 14.55
CA ALA A 49 1.53 3.85 14.87
C ALA A 49 2.39 4.99 14.31
N THR A 50 3.38 5.40 15.10
CA THR A 50 4.44 6.32 14.69
C THR A 50 5.76 5.55 14.57
N PHE A 51 6.28 5.40 13.36
CA PHE A 51 7.59 4.80 13.11
C PHE A 51 8.65 5.89 13.07
N ARG A 52 9.64 5.82 13.95
CA ARG A 52 10.81 6.71 13.96
C ARG A 52 12.02 5.96 13.41
N SER A 53 12.67 6.53 12.40
CA SER A 53 13.92 5.98 11.87
C SER A 53 15.01 6.03 12.95
N THR A 54 15.80 4.97 13.05
CA THR A 54 16.88 4.86 14.03
C THR A 54 18.18 5.53 13.59
N VAL A 55 18.27 5.90 12.31
CA VAL A 55 19.48 6.48 11.69
C VAL A 55 19.21 7.85 11.07
N ASN A 56 18.00 8.07 10.55
CA ASN A 56 17.62 9.33 9.90
C ASN A 56 16.59 10.07 10.76
N PRO A 57 16.54 11.41 10.69
CA PRO A 57 15.52 12.19 11.40
C PRO A 57 14.22 12.21 10.59
N VAL A 58 13.66 11.01 10.38
CA VAL A 58 12.43 10.76 9.62
C VAL A 58 11.42 10.03 10.50
N VAL A 59 10.18 10.51 10.47
CA VAL A 59 9.07 9.95 11.23
C VAL A 59 7.88 9.68 10.31
N TYR A 60 7.36 8.46 10.31
CA TYR A 60 6.16 8.07 9.59
C TYR A 60 5.01 7.92 10.59
N ARG A 61 3.91 8.62 10.39
CA ARG A 61 2.73 8.56 11.26
C ARG A 61 1.54 8.00 10.48
N LEU A 62 1.05 6.84 10.91
CA LEU A 62 -0.21 6.31 10.43
C LEU A 62 -1.36 7.05 11.10
N GLN A 63 -2.24 7.64 10.31
CA GLN A 63 -3.41 8.36 10.80
C GLN A 63 -4.68 7.58 10.51
N SER A 64 -5.74 7.87 11.25
CA SER A 64 -7.07 7.28 11.02
C SER A 64 -7.53 7.51 9.58
N GLY A 65 -8.26 6.54 9.03
CA GLY A 65 -8.84 6.66 7.68
C GLY A 65 -7.86 6.39 6.53
N GLY A 66 -6.68 5.81 6.80
CA GLY A 66 -5.73 5.42 5.75
C GLY A 66 -4.74 6.52 5.35
N ALA A 67 -4.72 7.66 6.05
CA ALA A 67 -3.79 8.75 5.76
C ALA A 67 -2.41 8.50 6.40
N LEU A 68 -1.35 8.85 5.69
CA LEU A 68 0.04 8.81 6.16
C LEU A 68 0.60 10.23 6.20
N ARG A 69 1.37 10.54 7.24
CA ARG A 69 2.21 11.73 7.30
C ARG A 69 3.65 11.37 7.55
N ILE A 70 4.56 11.80 6.67
CA ILE A 70 6.00 11.60 6.81
C ILE A 70 6.64 12.95 7.12
N GLU A 71 7.34 13.03 8.25
CA GLU A 71 8.07 14.23 8.67
C GLU A 71 9.57 13.99 8.50
N VAL A 72 10.24 14.86 7.75
CA VAL A 72 11.69 14.82 7.52
C VAL A 72 12.29 16.07 8.17
N THR A 73 12.83 15.92 9.38
CA THR A 73 13.31 17.08 10.17
C THR A 73 14.49 17.77 9.50
N ALA A 74 15.41 17.02 8.91
CA ALA A 74 16.60 17.57 8.25
C ALA A 74 16.27 18.56 7.11
N GLY A 75 15.08 18.46 6.52
CA GLY A 75 14.61 19.35 5.46
C GLY A 75 13.43 20.24 5.84
N ASN A 76 12.92 20.14 7.09
CA ASN A 76 11.64 20.72 7.49
C ASN A 76 10.49 20.39 6.50
N GLN A 77 10.47 19.16 5.99
CA GLN A 77 9.50 18.72 4.99
C GLN A 77 8.44 17.82 5.63
N THR A 78 7.20 17.99 5.17
CA THR A 78 6.11 17.03 5.43
C THR A 78 5.66 16.46 4.09
N ILE A 79 5.62 15.13 4.00
CA ILE A 79 5.22 14.41 2.79
C ILE A 79 3.94 13.65 3.13
N PRO A 80 2.81 13.94 2.46
CA PRO A 80 1.59 13.17 2.61
C PRO A 80 1.73 11.80 1.95
N GLY A 81 0.81 10.91 2.28
CA GLY A 81 0.71 9.61 1.67
C GLY A 81 -0.53 8.88 2.14
N THR A 82 -0.58 7.59 1.82
CA THR A 82 -1.61 6.68 2.28
C THR A 82 -1.01 5.42 2.88
N TRP A 83 -1.81 4.72 3.66
CA TRP A 83 -1.51 3.35 4.09
C TRP A 83 -2.74 2.48 3.93
N GLN A 84 -2.50 1.20 3.67
CA GLN A 84 -3.54 0.19 3.51
C GLN A 84 -3.09 -1.13 4.12
N ARG A 85 -4.03 -1.90 4.66
CA ARG A 85 -3.77 -3.26 5.13
C ARG A 85 -4.41 -4.29 4.21
N SER A 86 -3.72 -5.40 3.97
CA SER A 86 -4.26 -6.56 3.28
C SER A 86 -3.75 -7.82 3.98
N GLY A 87 -4.60 -8.41 4.83
CA GLY A 87 -4.24 -9.57 5.65
C GLY A 87 -3.10 -9.27 6.63
N ASP A 88 -1.97 -9.94 6.42
CA ASP A 88 -0.71 -9.83 7.17
C ASP A 88 0.21 -8.72 6.64
N ARG A 89 -0.22 -7.96 5.63
CA ARG A 89 0.57 -6.88 5.02
C ARG A 89 0.04 -5.52 5.41
N LEU A 90 0.95 -4.65 5.82
CA LEU A 90 0.74 -3.22 5.94
C LEU A 90 1.57 -2.53 4.86
N CYS A 91 0.89 -1.86 3.93
CA CYS A 91 1.50 -1.14 2.82
C CYS A 91 1.42 0.36 3.09
N ILE A 92 2.54 1.05 2.87
CA ILE A 92 2.66 2.49 3.00
C ILE A 92 3.06 3.06 1.64
N THR A 93 2.38 4.12 1.19
CA THR A 93 2.60 4.75 -0.12
C THR A 93 2.70 6.26 0.06
N PRO A 94 3.92 6.84 0.01
CA PRO A 94 4.10 8.29 -0.04
C PRO A 94 3.51 8.88 -1.33
N ASP A 95 2.89 10.05 -1.28
CA ASP A 95 2.28 10.67 -2.48
C ASP A 95 3.31 11.07 -3.56
N ARG A 96 4.55 11.28 -3.16
CA ARG A 96 5.67 11.53 -4.09
C ARG A 96 6.10 10.29 -4.87
N ASP A 97 5.65 9.11 -4.45
CA ASP A 97 5.99 7.82 -5.04
C ASP A 97 4.75 6.93 -5.09
N THR A 98 3.82 7.30 -5.97
CA THR A 98 2.52 6.64 -6.11
C THR A 98 2.60 5.22 -6.67
N GLN A 99 3.79 4.80 -7.15
CA GLN A 99 4.02 3.45 -7.65
C GLN A 99 4.63 2.52 -6.60
N ALA A 100 5.13 3.06 -5.48
CA ALA A 100 5.75 2.26 -4.43
C ALA A 100 4.73 1.83 -3.36
N CYS A 101 4.59 0.53 -3.20
CA CYS A 101 4.10 -0.06 -1.96
C CYS A 101 5.31 -0.44 -1.11
N TYR A 102 5.50 0.25 0.01
CA TYR A 102 6.48 -0.12 1.02
C TYR A 102 5.80 -1.01 2.07
N VAL A 103 6.12 -2.30 2.08
CA VAL A 103 5.56 -3.24 3.04
C VAL A 103 6.33 -3.15 4.35
N VAL A 104 5.61 -3.00 5.45
CA VAL A 104 6.19 -3.04 6.79
C VAL A 104 6.50 -4.49 7.17
N ALA A 105 7.74 -4.71 7.58
CA ALA A 105 8.32 -5.99 7.97
C ALA A 105 8.87 -5.92 9.39
N THR A 106 8.91 -7.06 10.09
CA THR A 106 9.59 -7.16 11.39
C THR A 106 11.10 -7.26 11.21
N ALA A 107 11.85 -6.69 12.14
CA ALA A 107 13.29 -6.84 12.26
C ALA A 107 13.67 -7.31 13.67
N ALA A 108 14.93 -7.71 13.84
CA ALA A 108 15.45 -8.15 15.13
C ALA A 108 15.28 -7.08 16.22
N GLY A 109 15.04 -7.52 17.45
CA GLY A 109 14.93 -6.62 18.61
C GLY A 109 13.65 -5.79 18.67
N GLY A 110 12.56 -6.24 18.04
CA GLY A 110 11.27 -5.55 18.07
C GLY A 110 11.21 -4.28 17.21
N ARG A 111 12.09 -4.20 16.20
CA ARG A 111 12.15 -3.11 15.23
C ARG A 111 11.39 -3.47 13.97
N TYR A 112 11.25 -2.50 13.09
CA TYR A 112 10.54 -2.63 11.82
C TYR A 112 11.43 -2.18 10.66
N ARG A 113 11.18 -2.70 9.47
CA ARG A 113 11.77 -2.23 8.21
C ARG A 113 10.68 -2.05 7.18
N PHE A 114 10.94 -1.20 6.20
CA PHE A 114 10.10 -1.03 5.04
C PHE A 114 10.79 -1.67 3.84
N GLN A 115 10.09 -2.56 3.16
CA GLN A 115 10.57 -3.16 1.93
C GLN A 115 9.79 -2.60 0.75
N ASP A 116 10.51 -1.99 -0.20
CA ASP A 116 9.95 -1.63 -1.49
C ASP A 116 9.61 -2.91 -2.27
N THR A 117 8.34 -3.08 -2.58
CA THR A 117 7.85 -4.25 -3.34
C THR A 117 8.25 -4.26 -4.81
N ALA A 118 8.62 -3.11 -5.38
CA ALA A 118 9.03 -2.99 -6.78
C ALA A 118 10.52 -3.35 -6.95
N SER A 119 11.40 -2.75 -6.13
CA SER A 119 12.84 -2.98 -6.21
C SER A 119 13.37 -4.09 -5.29
N GLY A 120 12.60 -4.48 -4.28
CA GLY A 120 13.04 -5.36 -3.21
C GLY A 120 13.97 -4.68 -2.19
N GLN A 121 14.29 -3.38 -2.36
CA GLN A 121 15.14 -2.66 -1.42
C GLN A 121 14.51 -2.60 -0.04
N VAL A 122 15.36 -2.73 0.97
CA VAL A 122 14.98 -2.68 2.38
C VAL A 122 15.55 -1.40 2.98
N SER A 123 14.70 -0.68 3.70
CA SER A 123 15.09 0.52 4.44
C SER A 123 15.97 0.21 5.65
N GLU A 124 16.37 1.25 6.36
CA GLU A 124 16.85 1.14 7.73
C GLU A 124 15.82 0.55 8.70
N ASP A 125 16.26 0.33 9.94
CA ASP A 125 15.39 -0.02 11.06
C ASP A 125 14.60 1.21 11.57
N PHE A 126 13.35 0.95 11.93
CA PHE A 126 12.42 1.85 12.60
C PHE A 126 12.01 1.29 13.94
N GLU A 127 11.78 2.17 14.90
CA GLU A 127 11.10 1.84 16.16
C GLU A 127 9.69 2.42 16.15
N VAL A 128 8.75 1.74 16.79
CA VAL A 128 7.41 2.27 17.00
C VAL A 128 7.36 3.04 18.31
N VAL A 129 7.08 4.34 18.20
CA VAL A 129 6.87 5.24 19.34
C VAL A 129 5.36 5.37 19.54
N ARG A 130 4.87 5.06 20.75
CA ARG A 130 3.46 5.18 21.13
C ARG A 130 3.21 6.48 21.86
#